data_AF-A0A9W4MDP4-F1
#
_entry.id   AF-A0A9W4MDP4-F1
#
_cell.length_a   1.000
_cell.length_b   1.000
_cell.length_c   1.000
_cell.angle_alpha   90.00
_cell.angle_beta   90.00
_cell.angle_gamma   90.00
#
_symmetry.space_group_name_H-M   'P 1'
#
loop_
_entity.id
_entity.type
_entity.pdbx_description
1 polymer ?
#
loop_
_entity_poly.entity_id
_entity_poly.type
_entity_poly.pdbx_seq_one_letter_code
_entity_poly.pdbx_strand_id
1 'polypeptide(L)'
;MMLPIEVVALHYHGILRSVSEDYYLTGYSDLQMIALDTRLLSQAYYRTDPVVRLYQGCFGRVPDSDGLDFCVAVYKNTYSIETLANAFSASDEFQEQYAGLSNADIVTKMYENILNRQGDDAGIAFWTKFLDDGGTPAALVMSFSESPEFVELARPYNDLFLRSAANGAQDYEGSLFEPDISGEVLALTRAANTILETERDDFFYSNLERGTLQSSDILDGNGGWDTLWTIASHTIAPTILDIEVLQFWASRLDFDAANVTGVKEIWSVNSSDNVTFSNISLETHISLTSLPGESAVTTLRYTDTDGDDDTAQITVSGGA
;
A
#
# COMPACT_ATOMS: atom_id res chain seq x y z
N MET A 1 -18.24 -15.61 -11.92
CA MET A 1 -19.42 -16.07 -11.12
C MET A 1 -19.71 -14.99 -10.09
N MET A 2 -20.94 -14.80 -9.61
CA MET A 2 -21.14 -13.82 -8.51
C MET A 2 -20.69 -14.46 -7.19
N LEU A 3 -19.93 -13.72 -6.40
CA LEU A 3 -19.39 -14.17 -5.14
C LEU A 3 -20.46 -14.17 -4.03
N PRO A 4 -20.33 -15.07 -3.03
CA PRO A 4 -21.16 -15.05 -1.83
C PRO A 4 -21.01 -13.73 -1.07
N ILE A 5 -22.10 -13.28 -0.45
CA ILE A 5 -22.13 -12.05 0.37
C ILE A 5 -21.11 -12.11 1.52
N GLU A 6 -20.86 -13.29 2.05
CA GLU A 6 -19.92 -13.54 3.13
C GLU A 6 -18.48 -13.27 2.71
N VAL A 7 -18.12 -13.56 1.46
CA VAL A 7 -16.78 -13.29 0.91
C VAL A 7 -16.56 -11.78 0.83
N VAL A 8 -17.53 -11.04 0.28
CA VAL A 8 -17.45 -9.59 0.17
C VAL A 8 -17.42 -8.93 1.56
N ALA A 9 -18.21 -9.42 2.50
CA ALA A 9 -18.23 -8.91 3.87
C ALA A 9 -16.91 -9.14 4.62
N LEU A 10 -16.29 -10.31 4.45
CA LEU A 10 -14.97 -10.62 5.00
C LEU A 10 -13.92 -9.66 4.46
N HIS A 11 -13.98 -9.35 3.15
CA HIS A 11 -13.06 -8.43 2.50
C HIS A 11 -13.10 -7.02 3.08
N TYR A 12 -14.32 -6.49 3.25
CA TYR A 12 -14.53 -5.18 3.91
C TYR A 12 -13.98 -5.17 5.33
N HIS A 13 -14.24 -6.24 6.09
CA HIS A 13 -13.78 -6.32 7.47
C HIS A 13 -12.26 -6.40 7.56
N GLY A 14 -11.62 -7.24 6.72
CA GLY A 14 -10.16 -7.39 6.71
C GLY A 14 -9.41 -6.07 6.47
N ILE A 15 -9.90 -5.24 5.55
CA ILE A 15 -9.24 -3.99 5.15
C ILE A 15 -9.66 -2.80 6.01
N LEU A 16 -10.97 -2.57 6.19
CA LEU A 16 -11.49 -1.38 6.86
C LEU A 16 -11.87 -1.59 8.33
N ARG A 17 -11.86 -2.84 8.80
CA ARG A 17 -12.28 -3.21 10.17
C ARG A 17 -13.66 -2.65 10.48
N SER A 18 -14.53 -2.72 9.49
CA SER A 18 -15.91 -2.31 9.54
C SER A 18 -16.75 -3.12 8.59
N VAL A 19 -18.03 -3.26 8.94
CA VAL A 19 -19.03 -3.75 8.01
C VAL A 19 -19.23 -2.78 6.84
N SER A 20 -19.59 -3.30 5.68
CA SER A 20 -19.94 -2.48 4.52
C SER A 20 -21.06 -1.49 4.84
N GLU A 21 -20.83 -0.22 4.50
CA GLU A 21 -21.87 0.83 4.50
C GLU A 21 -22.78 0.73 3.26
N ASP A 22 -22.35 -0.03 2.24
CA ASP A 22 -23.07 -0.22 0.99
C ASP A 22 -24.15 -1.31 1.14
N TYR A 23 -25.42 -0.94 0.88
CA TYR A 23 -26.62 -1.77 1.07
C TYR A 23 -26.71 -2.97 0.09
N TYR A 24 -25.78 -3.08 -0.87
CA TYR A 24 -25.77 -4.09 -1.93
C TYR A 24 -24.43 -4.84 -1.97
N LEU A 25 -24.22 -5.72 -1.00
CA LEU A 25 -23.10 -6.69 -1.03
C LEU A 25 -23.34 -7.86 -1.99
N THR A 26 -24.51 -7.94 -2.63
CA THR A 26 -24.83 -9.01 -3.58
C THR A 26 -24.42 -8.62 -4.99
N GLY A 27 -23.66 -9.50 -5.65
CA GLY A 27 -23.41 -9.43 -7.07
C GLY A 27 -22.02 -8.98 -7.51
N TYR A 28 -21.02 -9.04 -6.63
CA TYR A 28 -19.62 -8.87 -7.00
C TYR A 28 -19.13 -10.07 -7.82
N SER A 29 -18.62 -9.82 -9.03
CA SER A 29 -17.75 -10.75 -9.75
C SER A 29 -16.32 -10.70 -9.18
N ASP A 30 -15.47 -11.65 -9.58
CA ASP A 30 -14.04 -11.63 -9.21
C ASP A 30 -13.38 -10.31 -9.65
N LEU A 31 -13.72 -9.79 -10.84
CA LEU A 31 -13.28 -8.46 -11.32
C LEU A 31 -13.75 -7.31 -10.43
N GLN A 32 -14.95 -7.41 -9.84
CA GLN A 32 -15.44 -6.37 -8.94
C GLN A 32 -14.80 -6.43 -7.56
N MET A 33 -14.26 -7.58 -7.13
CA MET A 33 -13.47 -7.67 -5.90
C MET A 33 -12.15 -6.91 -6.01
N ILE A 34 -11.59 -6.86 -7.21
CA ILE A 34 -10.33 -6.18 -7.47
C ILE A 34 -10.53 -4.66 -7.37
N ALA A 35 -11.56 -4.14 -8.04
CA ALA A 35 -11.94 -2.74 -7.91
C ALA A 35 -12.37 -2.39 -6.47
N LEU A 36 -12.94 -3.36 -5.75
CA LEU A 36 -13.26 -3.22 -4.32
C LEU A 36 -11.99 -3.06 -3.49
N ASP A 37 -11.00 -3.94 -3.66
CA ASP A 37 -9.71 -3.86 -2.97
C ASP A 37 -9.08 -2.49 -3.09
N THR A 38 -8.94 -2.00 -4.31
CA THR A 38 -8.27 -0.72 -4.53
C THR A 38 -9.04 0.43 -3.85
N ARG A 39 -10.37 0.39 -3.89
CA ARG A 39 -11.21 1.37 -3.18
C ARG A 39 -11.11 1.25 -1.66
N LEU A 40 -11.05 0.02 -1.13
CA LEU A 40 -10.94 -0.21 0.31
C LEU A 40 -9.56 0.19 0.83
N LEU A 41 -8.48 -0.18 0.15
CA LEU A 41 -7.10 0.21 0.50
C LEU A 41 -6.91 1.72 0.44
N SER A 42 -7.47 2.39 -0.56
CA SER A 42 -7.46 3.86 -0.61
C SER A 42 -8.16 4.50 0.60
N GLN A 43 -9.19 3.85 1.16
CA GLN A 43 -9.85 4.31 2.38
C GLN A 43 -9.07 3.90 3.63
N ALA A 44 -8.45 2.72 3.62
CA ALA A 44 -7.63 2.19 4.70
C ALA A 44 -6.46 3.13 5.01
N TYR A 45 -5.87 3.77 4.00
CA TYR A 45 -4.84 4.79 4.16
C TYR A 45 -5.15 5.83 5.25
N TYR A 46 -6.42 6.24 5.38
CA TYR A 46 -6.86 7.21 6.38
C TYR A 46 -7.55 6.59 7.61
N ARG A 47 -7.86 5.29 7.60
CA ARG A 47 -8.73 4.62 8.59
C ARG A 47 -8.05 3.49 9.36
N THR A 48 -7.26 2.66 8.67
CA THR A 48 -6.67 1.43 9.20
C THR A 48 -5.15 1.56 9.25
N ASP A 49 -4.52 2.08 8.20
CA ASP A 49 -3.07 2.20 8.09
C ASP A 49 -2.40 2.94 9.27
N PRO A 50 -2.94 4.07 9.78
CA PRO A 50 -2.33 4.74 10.92
C PRO A 50 -2.27 3.84 12.16
N VAL A 51 -3.27 2.97 12.34
CA VAL A 51 -3.30 2.02 13.45
C VAL A 51 -2.23 0.95 13.27
N VAL A 52 -2.11 0.35 12.08
CA VAL A 52 -1.08 -0.66 11.79
C VAL A 52 0.32 -0.06 11.95
N ARG A 53 0.56 1.15 11.43
CA ARG A 53 1.82 1.88 11.61
C ARG A 53 2.13 2.16 13.07
N LEU A 54 1.12 2.50 13.88
CA LEU A 54 1.33 2.75 15.31
C LEU A 54 1.69 1.47 16.06
N TYR A 55 1.07 0.33 15.74
CA TYR A 55 1.49 -0.98 16.28
C TYR A 55 2.92 -1.33 15.90
N GLN A 56 3.27 -1.17 14.62
CA GLN A 56 4.62 -1.41 14.14
C GLN A 56 5.62 -0.50 14.84
N GLY A 57 5.33 0.80 14.95
CA GLY A 57 6.24 1.75 15.62
C GLY A 57 6.39 1.54 17.11
N CYS A 58 5.30 1.24 17.82
CA CYS A 58 5.33 1.01 19.26
C CYS A 58 5.93 -0.35 19.62
N PHE A 59 5.56 -1.42 18.92
CA PHE A 59 5.79 -2.78 19.39
C PHE A 59 6.69 -3.60 18.46
N GLY A 60 7.01 -3.07 17.27
CA GLY A 60 7.80 -3.78 16.27
C GLY A 60 7.02 -4.88 15.57
N ARG A 61 5.68 -4.87 15.67
CA ARG A 61 4.82 -5.94 15.16
C ARG A 61 3.52 -5.44 14.54
N VAL A 62 2.89 -6.28 13.73
CA VAL A 62 1.50 -6.10 13.29
C VAL A 62 0.52 -6.33 14.46
N PRO A 63 -0.67 -5.69 14.42
CA PRO A 63 -1.72 -5.97 15.40
C PRO A 63 -2.38 -7.32 15.16
N ASP A 64 -2.82 -7.96 16.24
CA ASP A 64 -3.75 -9.08 16.11
C ASP A 64 -5.14 -8.61 15.67
N SER A 65 -5.97 -9.55 15.20
CA SER A 65 -7.27 -9.20 14.61
C SER A 65 -8.18 -8.45 15.59
N ASP A 66 -8.26 -8.87 16.86
CA ASP A 66 -9.13 -8.26 17.86
C ASP A 66 -8.60 -6.87 18.28
N GLY A 67 -7.27 -6.75 18.44
CA GLY A 67 -6.59 -5.50 18.73
C GLY A 67 -6.73 -4.49 17.60
N LEU A 68 -6.64 -4.92 16.35
CA LEU A 68 -6.85 -4.06 15.19
C LEU A 68 -8.31 -3.58 15.10
N ASP A 69 -9.28 -4.48 15.28
CA ASP A 69 -10.70 -4.13 15.31
C ASP A 69 -11.01 -3.07 16.39
N PHE A 70 -10.52 -3.30 17.61
CA PHE A 70 -10.71 -2.36 18.71
C PHE A 70 -10.06 -1.00 18.44
N CYS A 71 -8.79 -0.98 18.02
CA CYS A 71 -8.06 0.26 17.81
C CYS A 71 -8.59 1.07 16.64
N VAL A 72 -8.99 0.43 15.54
CA VAL A 72 -9.65 1.14 14.42
C VAL A 72 -10.99 1.71 14.85
N ALA A 73 -11.77 1.01 15.68
CA ALA A 73 -13.01 1.57 16.23
C ALA A 73 -12.75 2.80 17.12
N VAL A 74 -11.72 2.77 17.96
CA VAL A 74 -11.32 3.93 18.78
C VAL A 74 -10.85 5.09 17.89
N TYR A 75 -10.00 4.82 16.90
CA TYR A 75 -9.49 5.83 15.99
C TYR A 75 -10.61 6.48 15.17
N LYS A 76 -11.53 5.69 14.61
CA LYS A 76 -12.70 6.18 13.87
C LYS A 76 -13.61 7.08 14.72
N ASN A 77 -13.76 6.78 16.01
CA ASN A 77 -14.63 7.56 16.90
C ASN A 77 -13.98 8.86 17.38
N THR A 78 -12.66 8.89 17.52
CA THR A 78 -11.93 10.03 18.10
C THR A 78 -11.22 10.88 17.05
N TYR A 79 -10.98 10.33 15.86
CA TYR A 79 -10.13 10.89 14.79
C TYR A 79 -8.76 11.37 15.30
N SER A 80 -8.21 10.67 16.30
CA SER A 80 -7.01 11.10 17.01
C SER A 80 -6.07 9.93 17.21
N ILE A 81 -5.02 9.87 16.38
CA ILE A 81 -3.93 8.90 16.55
C ILE A 81 -3.18 9.15 17.87
N GLU A 82 -3.15 10.40 18.33
CA GLU A 82 -2.61 10.80 19.63
C GLU A 82 -3.30 10.06 20.79
N THR A 83 -4.62 9.88 20.70
CA THR A 83 -5.38 9.13 21.73
C THR A 83 -4.89 7.69 21.82
N LEU A 84 -4.69 7.05 20.66
CA LEU A 84 -4.15 5.69 20.61
C LEU A 84 -2.69 5.63 21.07
N ALA A 85 -1.84 6.56 20.64
CA ALA A 85 -0.43 6.59 21.04
C ALA A 85 -0.27 6.73 22.56
N ASN A 86 -1.09 7.58 23.19
CA ASN A 86 -1.13 7.69 24.65
C ASN A 86 -1.62 6.39 25.31
N ALA A 87 -2.68 5.77 24.79
CA ALA A 87 -3.18 4.49 25.31
C ALA A 87 -2.13 3.37 25.19
N PHE A 88 -1.39 3.31 24.07
CA PHE A 88 -0.35 2.33 23.84
C PHE A 88 0.82 2.56 24.80
N SER A 89 1.27 3.81 24.97
CA SER A 89 2.36 4.11 25.90
C SER A 89 2.04 3.76 27.36
N ALA A 90 0.75 3.70 27.71
CA ALA A 90 0.26 3.33 29.03
C ALA A 90 -0.04 1.82 29.16
N SER A 91 0.10 1.03 28.09
CA SER A 91 -0.18 -0.40 28.11
C SER A 91 0.93 -1.18 28.80
N ASP A 92 0.59 -2.34 29.35
CA ASP A 92 1.57 -3.26 29.95
C ASP A 92 2.62 -3.69 28.91
N GLU A 93 2.22 -3.96 27.66
CA GLU A 93 3.13 -4.31 26.57
C GLU A 93 4.18 -3.23 26.32
N PHE A 94 3.80 -1.95 26.33
CA PHE A 94 4.75 -0.85 26.16
C PHE A 94 5.70 -0.75 27.36
N GLN A 95 5.18 -0.89 28.58
CA GLN A 95 6.03 -0.87 29.77
C GLN A 95 7.01 -2.04 29.77
N GLU A 96 6.59 -3.24 29.36
CA GLU A 96 7.48 -4.39 29.21
C GLU A 96 8.58 -4.15 28.17
N GLN A 97 8.27 -3.47 27.07
CA GLN A 97 9.22 -3.19 26.00
C GLN A 97 10.22 -2.08 26.28
N TYR A 98 9.84 -1.06 27.07
CA TYR A 98 10.59 0.19 27.21
C TYR A 98 10.97 0.57 28.65
N ALA A 99 10.37 -0.04 29.67
CA ALA A 99 10.69 0.33 31.05
C ALA A 99 12.15 0.02 31.40
N GLY A 100 12.83 0.99 32.03
CA GLY A 100 14.23 0.87 32.42
C GLY A 100 15.24 1.12 31.30
N LEU A 101 14.80 1.30 30.06
CA LEU A 101 15.67 1.76 28.97
C LEU A 101 16.06 3.23 29.16
N SER A 102 17.24 3.60 28.66
CA SER A 102 17.60 5.01 28.54
C SER A 102 16.81 5.67 27.42
N ASN A 103 16.70 7.00 27.43
CA ASN A 103 16.05 7.74 26.34
C ASN A 103 16.68 7.43 24.97
N ALA A 104 18.00 7.26 24.91
CA ALA A 104 18.70 6.89 23.68
C ALA A 104 18.36 5.47 23.21
N ASP A 105 18.19 4.52 24.13
CA ASP A 105 17.80 3.14 23.79
C ASP A 105 16.33 3.08 23.33
N ILE A 106 15.43 3.86 23.95
CA ILE A 106 14.03 4.01 23.51
C ILE A 106 14.00 4.52 22.06
N VAL A 107 14.73 5.60 21.78
CA VAL A 107 14.80 6.21 20.44
C VAL A 107 15.36 5.22 19.42
N THR A 108 16.45 4.52 19.76
CA THR A 108 17.08 3.55 18.86
C THR A 108 16.12 2.42 18.50
N LYS A 109 15.45 1.85 19.51
CA LYS A 109 14.47 0.77 19.30
C LYS A 109 13.27 1.22 18.46
N MET A 110 12.77 2.43 18.69
CA MET A 110 11.67 2.98 17.88
C MET A 110 12.10 3.25 16.43
N TYR A 111 13.35 3.66 16.20
CA TYR A 111 13.89 3.77 14.84
C TYR A 111 13.95 2.42 14.12
N GLU A 112 14.42 1.37 14.80
CA GLU A 112 14.46 0.01 14.24
C GLU A 112 13.04 -0.47 13.88
N ASN A 113 12.09 -0.29 14.79
CA ASN A 113 10.69 -0.62 14.57
C ASN A 113 10.09 0.08 13.34
N ILE A 114 10.50 1.31 13.05
CA ILE A 114 9.81 2.17 12.06
C ILE A 114 10.50 2.15 10.70
N LEU A 115 11.83 2.07 10.66
CA LEU A 115 12.56 2.13 9.41
C LEU A 115 13.09 0.75 8.97
N ASN A 116 12.95 -0.26 9.81
CA ASN A 116 13.62 -1.57 9.66
C ASN A 116 15.14 -1.44 9.47
N ARG A 117 15.72 -0.37 10.04
CA ARG A 117 17.14 -0.03 10.01
C ARG A 117 17.46 0.86 11.20
N GLN A 118 18.75 0.99 11.48
CA GLN A 118 19.21 1.96 12.47
C GLN A 118 18.92 3.40 11.99
N GLY A 119 18.47 4.25 12.92
CA GLY A 119 18.39 5.69 12.72
C GLY A 119 19.79 6.29 12.51
N ASP A 120 19.87 7.44 11.84
CA ASP A 120 21.13 8.17 11.74
C ASP A 120 21.48 8.86 13.07
N ASP A 121 22.78 9.10 13.29
CA ASP A 121 23.29 9.69 14.54
C ASP A 121 22.63 11.03 14.89
N ALA A 122 22.30 11.85 13.89
CA ALA A 122 21.70 13.16 14.11
C ALA A 122 20.23 13.04 14.53
N GLY A 123 19.48 12.14 13.89
CA GLY A 123 18.11 11.79 14.27
C GLY A 123 18.03 11.23 15.68
N ILE A 124 18.88 10.26 16.01
CA ILE A 124 18.93 9.66 17.36
C ILE A 124 19.24 10.75 18.41
N ALA A 125 20.24 11.60 18.16
CA ALA A 125 20.59 12.68 19.09
C ALA A 125 19.45 13.70 19.28
N PHE A 126 18.74 14.05 18.20
CA PHE A 126 17.61 14.97 18.26
C PHE A 126 16.47 14.43 19.13
N TRP A 127 16.05 13.18 18.89
CA TRP A 127 14.93 12.58 19.61
C TRP A 127 15.28 12.17 21.04
N THR A 128 16.55 11.83 21.30
CA THR A 128 17.04 11.63 22.67
C THR A 128 16.92 12.92 23.46
N LYS A 129 17.37 14.04 22.88
CA LYS A 129 17.23 15.36 23.52
C LYS A 129 15.77 15.73 23.76
N PHE A 130 14.87 15.41 22.83
CA PHE A 130 13.44 15.63 23.01
C PHE A 130 12.91 14.91 24.26
N LEU A 131 13.28 13.65 24.48
CA LEU A 131 12.89 12.91 25.69
C LEU A 131 13.58 13.45 26.96
N ASP A 132 14.86 13.83 26.87
CA ASP A 132 15.60 14.42 28.00
C ASP A 132 14.98 15.75 28.47
N ASP A 133 14.44 16.54 27.54
CA ASP A 133 13.78 17.81 27.80
C ASP A 133 12.31 17.64 28.29
N GLY A 134 11.86 16.39 28.51
CA GLY A 134 10.54 16.07 29.07
C GLY A 134 9.48 15.67 28.04
N GLY A 135 9.87 15.45 26.79
CA GLY A 135 9.02 14.80 25.78
C GLY A 135 8.62 13.38 26.20
N THR A 136 7.48 12.90 25.70
CA THR A 136 6.99 11.56 26.04
C THR A 136 7.28 10.57 24.91
N PRO A 137 7.49 9.28 25.21
CA PRO A 137 7.59 8.24 24.19
C PRO A 137 6.36 8.16 23.28
N ALA A 138 5.16 8.46 23.82
CA ALA A 138 3.92 8.54 23.02
C ALA A 138 3.98 9.63 21.94
N ALA A 139 4.48 10.83 22.29
CA ALA A 139 4.63 11.92 21.35
C ALA A 139 5.72 11.62 20.30
N LEU A 140 6.80 10.94 20.71
CA LEU A 140 7.85 10.49 19.81
C LEU A 140 7.29 9.49 18.79
N VAL A 141 6.65 8.41 19.24
CA VAL A 141 6.17 7.36 18.32
C VAL A 141 5.08 7.87 17.39
N MET A 142 4.20 8.75 17.85
CA MET A 142 3.23 9.43 17.00
C MET A 142 3.92 10.27 15.91
N SER A 143 4.98 10.99 16.27
CA SER A 143 5.73 11.81 15.31
C SER A 143 6.40 10.96 14.22
N PHE A 144 6.84 9.75 14.58
CA PHE A 144 7.46 8.84 13.62
C PHE A 144 6.38 8.09 12.81
N SER A 145 5.30 7.63 13.46
CA SER A 145 4.22 6.84 12.83
C SER A 145 3.55 7.61 11.68
N GLU A 146 3.46 8.93 11.83
CA GLU A 146 2.88 9.84 10.85
C GLU A 146 3.93 10.65 10.07
N SER A 147 5.21 10.30 10.21
CA SER A 147 6.26 10.92 9.40
C SER A 147 6.04 10.57 7.92
N PRO A 148 6.23 11.50 6.98
CA PRO A 148 6.10 11.19 5.56
C PRO A 148 6.99 10.02 5.10
N GLU A 149 8.19 9.88 5.68
CA GLU A 149 9.09 8.76 5.38
C GLU A 149 8.46 7.42 5.73
N PHE A 150 7.93 7.27 6.95
CA PHE A 150 7.37 6.00 7.37
C PHE A 150 6.00 5.71 6.77
N VAL A 151 5.16 6.74 6.59
CA VAL A 151 3.87 6.59 5.89
C VAL A 151 4.10 5.99 4.49
N GLU A 152 5.09 6.49 3.76
CA GLU A 152 5.42 5.98 2.42
C GLU A 152 6.12 4.62 2.49
N LEU A 153 7.05 4.42 3.44
CA LEU A 153 7.75 3.14 3.60
C LEU A 153 6.79 1.99 3.95
N ALA A 154 5.87 2.21 4.89
CA ALA A 154 4.97 1.18 5.41
C ALA A 154 3.80 0.88 4.49
N ARG A 155 3.46 1.79 3.57
CA ARG A 155 2.29 1.65 2.69
C ARG A 155 2.22 0.32 1.94
N PRO A 156 3.25 -0.12 1.19
CA PRO A 156 3.17 -1.40 0.48
C PRO A 156 2.96 -2.57 1.44
N TYR A 157 3.61 -2.55 2.61
CA TYR A 157 3.44 -3.60 3.62
C TYR A 157 2.06 -3.58 4.25
N ASN A 158 1.48 -2.40 4.50
CA ASN A 158 0.10 -2.27 4.97
C ASN A 158 -0.88 -2.81 3.94
N ASP A 159 -0.68 -2.50 2.65
CA ASP A 159 -1.55 -2.99 1.57
C ASP A 159 -1.53 -4.53 1.53
N LEU A 160 -0.34 -5.15 1.60
CA LEU A 160 -0.19 -6.61 1.68
C LEU A 160 -0.85 -7.19 2.94
N PHE A 161 -0.55 -6.62 4.11
CA PHE A 161 -1.13 -7.02 5.39
C PHE A 161 -2.67 -6.98 5.38
N LEU A 162 -3.26 -5.91 4.84
CA LEU A 162 -4.71 -5.75 4.81
C LEU A 162 -5.39 -6.65 3.76
N ARG A 163 -4.75 -6.90 2.62
CA ARG A 163 -5.23 -7.88 1.62
C ARG A 163 -5.20 -9.30 2.17
N SER A 164 -4.09 -9.70 2.79
CA SER A 164 -3.96 -11.01 3.40
C SER A 164 -4.98 -11.22 4.54
N ALA A 165 -5.27 -10.16 5.31
CA ALA A 165 -6.36 -10.17 6.28
C ALA A 165 -7.75 -10.31 5.62
N ALA A 166 -7.98 -9.65 4.49
CA ALA A 166 -9.21 -9.74 3.71
C ALA A 166 -9.46 -11.17 3.17
N ASN A 167 -8.38 -11.85 2.79
CA ASN A 167 -8.38 -13.22 2.29
C ASN A 167 -8.40 -14.29 3.40
N GLY A 168 -8.30 -13.88 4.67
CA GLY A 168 -8.24 -14.78 5.82
C GLY A 168 -6.95 -15.61 5.90
N ALA A 169 -5.90 -15.19 5.20
CA ALA A 169 -4.60 -15.88 5.14
C ALA A 169 -3.53 -15.27 6.07
N GLN A 170 -3.88 -14.19 6.77
CA GLN A 170 -2.96 -13.36 7.54
C GLN A 170 -2.30 -14.06 8.73
N ASP A 171 -0.98 -13.87 8.86
CA ASP A 171 -0.25 -14.08 10.11
C ASP A 171 -0.28 -12.80 10.96
N TYR A 172 -0.86 -12.89 12.14
CA TYR A 172 -1.07 -11.75 13.03
C TYR A 172 0.08 -11.55 14.03
N GLU A 173 1.23 -12.17 13.76
CA GLU A 173 2.45 -12.09 14.55
C GLU A 173 3.61 -11.50 13.73
N GLY A 174 4.69 -11.09 14.42
CA GLY A 174 5.91 -10.60 13.76
C GLY A 174 5.83 -9.17 13.23
N SER A 175 6.92 -8.71 12.63
CA SER A 175 7.05 -7.34 12.13
C SER A 175 6.33 -7.17 10.80
N LEU A 176 5.67 -6.02 10.60
CA LEU A 176 5.10 -5.59 9.32
C LEU A 176 6.09 -5.70 8.14
N PHE A 177 7.39 -5.62 8.41
CA PHE A 177 8.44 -5.69 7.41
C PHE A 177 8.98 -7.10 7.15
N GLU A 178 8.44 -8.12 7.82
CA GLU A 178 8.81 -9.51 7.57
C GLU A 178 7.99 -10.05 6.40
N PRO A 179 8.64 -10.52 5.30
CA PRO A 179 7.95 -10.93 4.07
C PRO A 179 7.12 -12.21 4.20
N ASP A 180 7.06 -12.83 5.39
CA ASP A 180 6.19 -13.99 5.61
C ASP A 180 4.71 -13.62 5.74
N ILE A 181 4.39 -12.33 5.74
CA ILE A 181 3.02 -11.84 5.95
C ILE A 181 2.09 -12.08 4.75
N SER A 182 2.62 -12.20 3.53
CA SER A 182 1.92 -12.74 2.34
C SER A 182 2.68 -12.55 1.03
N GLY A 183 3.85 -11.91 1.03
CA GLY A 183 4.72 -11.75 -0.13
C GLY A 183 5.84 -10.72 0.09
N GLU A 184 6.61 -10.44 -0.95
CA GLU A 184 7.83 -9.64 -0.93
C GLU A 184 7.61 -8.20 -1.41
N VAL A 185 8.32 -7.24 -0.82
CA VAL A 185 8.34 -5.84 -1.28
C VAL A 185 9.66 -5.55 -1.98
N LEU A 186 9.61 -5.36 -3.30
CA LEU A 186 10.74 -5.44 -4.21
C LEU A 186 11.02 -4.09 -4.87
N ALA A 187 12.15 -3.49 -4.50
CA ALA A 187 12.58 -2.20 -5.03
C ALA A 187 13.27 -2.35 -6.40
N LEU A 188 12.75 -1.65 -7.41
CA LEU A 188 13.37 -1.57 -8.72
C LEU A 188 14.61 -0.66 -8.70
N THR A 189 15.67 -1.07 -9.39
CA THR A 189 16.89 -0.28 -9.58
C THR A 189 16.92 0.41 -10.94
N ARG A 190 17.85 1.35 -11.14
CA ARG A 190 18.06 1.98 -12.46
C ARG A 190 18.76 1.08 -13.48
N ALA A 191 19.33 -0.03 -13.04
CA ALA A 191 19.86 -1.05 -13.93
C ALA A 191 18.71 -1.92 -14.45
N ALA A 192 18.96 -2.77 -15.45
CA ALA A 192 17.96 -3.75 -15.86
C ALA A 192 17.65 -4.71 -14.69
N ASN A 193 16.38 -4.87 -14.38
CA ASN A 193 15.88 -5.76 -13.35
C ASN A 193 15.39 -7.06 -14.01
N THR A 194 15.68 -8.20 -13.40
CA THR A 194 15.08 -9.50 -13.76
C THR A 194 14.64 -10.12 -12.46
N ILE A 195 13.36 -9.99 -12.17
CA ILE A 195 12.75 -10.35 -10.89
C ILE A 195 11.67 -11.39 -11.20
N LEU A 196 11.81 -12.57 -10.60
CA LEU A 196 10.95 -13.74 -10.83
C LEU A 196 10.52 -14.25 -9.46
N GLU A 197 9.23 -14.13 -9.16
CA GLU A 197 8.75 -14.29 -7.80
C GLU A 197 7.94 -15.58 -7.57
N THR A 198 7.36 -15.67 -6.37
CA THR A 198 6.70 -16.88 -5.86
C THR A 198 5.21 -16.89 -6.19
N GLU A 199 4.41 -17.73 -5.54
CA GLU A 199 2.94 -17.72 -5.70
C GLU A 199 2.27 -16.85 -4.60
N ARG A 200 2.91 -15.74 -4.23
CA ARG A 200 2.57 -14.87 -3.08
C ARG A 200 2.13 -13.49 -3.58
N ASP A 201 1.49 -12.70 -2.71
CA ASP A 201 1.08 -11.33 -3.05
C ASP A 201 2.30 -10.40 -2.90
N ASP A 202 2.97 -10.08 -4.01
CA ASP A 202 4.22 -9.31 -4.04
C ASP A 202 3.99 -7.85 -4.48
N PHE A 203 4.85 -6.95 -4.00
CA PHE A 203 4.77 -5.52 -4.29
C PHE A 203 6.08 -5.02 -4.91
N PHE A 204 6.03 -4.68 -6.19
CA PHE A 204 7.15 -4.10 -6.93
C PHE A 204 7.04 -2.58 -6.87
N TYR A 205 8.14 -1.87 -6.62
CA TYR A 205 8.08 -0.41 -6.54
C TYR A 205 9.29 0.32 -7.09
N SER A 206 9.03 1.45 -7.76
CA SER A 206 10.09 2.37 -8.15
C SER A 206 10.61 3.18 -6.98
N ASN A 207 11.88 3.59 -7.03
CA ASN A 207 12.40 4.59 -6.09
C ASN A 207 11.85 6.01 -6.40
N LEU A 208 11.62 6.78 -5.33
CA LEU A 208 10.91 8.09 -5.33
C LEU A 208 11.60 9.23 -6.08
N GLU A 209 12.88 9.14 -6.46
CA GLU A 209 13.59 10.31 -6.98
C GLU A 209 13.36 10.58 -8.47
N ARG A 210 13.16 9.54 -9.31
CA ARG A 210 12.95 9.70 -10.78
C ARG A 210 12.14 8.58 -11.48
N GLY A 211 11.65 7.59 -10.74
CA GLY A 211 11.19 6.34 -11.34
C GLY A 211 12.36 5.44 -11.74
N THR A 212 12.25 4.14 -11.47
CA THR A 212 13.31 3.16 -11.76
C THR A 212 12.90 2.12 -12.79
N LEU A 213 11.60 1.94 -13.07
CA LEU A 213 11.12 1.08 -14.15
C LEU A 213 11.71 1.50 -15.53
N GLN A 214 12.30 0.55 -16.25
CA GLN A 214 12.92 0.70 -17.56
C GLN A 214 12.34 -0.31 -18.56
N SER A 215 12.45 -0.03 -19.87
CA SER A 215 12.04 -1.00 -20.92
C SER A 215 12.87 -2.29 -20.93
N SER A 216 14.03 -2.30 -20.26
CA SER A 216 14.86 -3.50 -20.12
C SER A 216 14.45 -4.41 -18.97
N ASP A 217 13.46 -3.99 -18.17
CA ASP A 217 13.03 -4.76 -17.01
C ASP A 217 12.17 -5.95 -17.43
N ILE A 218 12.39 -7.06 -16.73
CA ILE A 218 11.59 -8.28 -16.79
C ILE A 218 11.10 -8.53 -15.37
N LEU A 219 9.80 -8.33 -15.16
CA LEU A 219 9.12 -8.53 -13.88
C LEU A 219 8.10 -9.64 -14.06
N ASP A 220 8.16 -10.66 -13.22
CA ASP A 220 7.25 -11.80 -13.23
C ASP A 220 6.74 -12.04 -11.81
N GLY A 221 5.48 -11.71 -11.57
CA GLY A 221 4.79 -11.95 -10.30
C GLY A 221 4.45 -13.43 -10.10
N ASN A 222 4.40 -14.21 -11.19
CA ASN A 222 4.12 -15.64 -11.22
C ASN A 222 2.72 -16.02 -10.68
N GLY A 223 2.48 -16.00 -9.37
CA GLY A 223 1.16 -16.26 -8.82
C GLY A 223 0.91 -15.45 -7.55
N GLY A 224 -0.35 -15.26 -7.20
CA GLY A 224 -0.73 -14.34 -6.13
C GLY A 224 -1.49 -13.15 -6.72
N TRP A 225 -1.59 -12.07 -5.94
CA TRP A 225 -2.15 -10.80 -6.37
C TRP A 225 -1.10 -9.70 -6.27
N ASP A 226 -0.41 -9.46 -7.37
CA ASP A 226 0.78 -8.60 -7.38
C ASP A 226 0.47 -7.16 -7.76
N THR A 227 1.26 -6.25 -7.20
CA THR A 227 1.16 -4.82 -7.49
C THR A 227 2.50 -4.24 -7.90
N LEU A 228 2.55 -3.60 -9.07
CA LEU A 228 3.64 -2.71 -9.45
C LEU A 228 3.23 -1.26 -9.23
N TRP A 229 3.98 -0.56 -8.40
CA TRP A 229 3.88 0.87 -8.21
C TRP A 229 5.07 1.60 -8.84
N THR A 230 4.82 2.58 -9.70
CA THR A 230 5.92 3.28 -10.35
C THR A 230 5.67 4.76 -10.59
N ILE A 231 6.74 5.54 -10.46
CA ILE A 231 6.81 6.87 -11.03
C ILE A 231 7.39 6.74 -12.44
N ALA A 232 6.84 7.47 -13.41
CA ALA A 232 7.32 7.45 -14.79
C ALA A 232 7.36 8.84 -15.42
N SER A 233 8.38 9.11 -16.23
CA SER A 233 8.56 10.40 -16.91
C SER A 233 9.03 10.27 -18.37
N HIS A 234 8.94 9.06 -18.94
CA HIS A 234 9.44 8.74 -20.27
C HIS A 234 8.65 7.59 -20.92
N THR A 235 9.03 7.24 -22.14
CA THR A 235 8.50 6.05 -22.83
C THR A 235 9.10 4.79 -22.21
N ILE A 236 8.25 3.79 -21.88
CA ILE A 236 8.64 2.53 -21.25
C ILE A 236 7.90 1.38 -21.93
N ALA A 237 8.62 0.30 -22.23
CA ALA A 237 8.09 -0.93 -22.83
C ALA A 237 8.72 -2.17 -22.13
N PRO A 238 8.43 -2.41 -20.85
CA PRO A 238 9.02 -3.50 -20.09
C PRO A 238 8.38 -4.85 -20.46
N THR A 239 8.95 -5.94 -19.97
CA THR A 239 8.26 -7.24 -19.93
C THR A 239 7.67 -7.39 -18.53
N ILE A 240 6.35 -7.49 -18.43
CA ILE A 240 5.63 -7.69 -17.16
C ILE A 240 4.72 -8.90 -17.32
N LEU A 241 4.93 -9.93 -16.51
CA LEU A 241 4.15 -11.16 -16.53
C LEU A 241 3.48 -11.31 -15.17
N ASP A 242 2.19 -11.66 -15.19
CA ASP A 242 1.42 -12.05 -14.01
C ASP A 242 1.59 -11.05 -12.85
N ILE A 243 1.51 -9.75 -13.17
CA ILE A 243 1.33 -8.68 -12.18
C ILE A 243 -0.04 -8.04 -12.42
N GLU A 244 -0.96 -8.21 -11.48
CA GLU A 244 -2.37 -7.87 -11.71
C GLU A 244 -2.65 -6.37 -11.68
N VAL A 245 -1.92 -5.60 -10.87
CA VAL A 245 -2.17 -4.16 -10.68
C VAL A 245 -0.95 -3.34 -11.03
N LEU A 246 -1.08 -2.45 -12.02
CA LEU A 246 -0.04 -1.47 -12.36
C LEU A 246 -0.48 -0.05 -11.98
N GLN A 247 0.25 0.60 -11.08
CA GLN A 247 -0.02 1.97 -10.64
C GLN A 247 1.07 2.93 -11.13
N PHE A 248 0.66 3.95 -11.88
CA PHE A 248 1.55 4.94 -12.48
C PHE A 248 1.29 6.34 -11.93
N TRP A 249 2.32 6.92 -11.32
CA TRP A 249 2.43 8.36 -11.08
C TRP A 249 3.32 8.99 -12.15
N ALA A 250 2.72 9.71 -13.10
CA ALA A 250 3.45 10.17 -14.28
C ALA A 250 3.49 11.69 -14.43
N SER A 251 4.70 12.23 -14.62
CA SER A 251 4.88 13.61 -15.11
C SER A 251 4.99 13.69 -16.64
N ARG A 252 4.99 12.53 -17.32
CA ARG A 252 4.72 12.26 -18.74
C ARG A 252 4.99 10.77 -18.97
N LEU A 253 4.12 10.05 -19.66
CA LEU A 253 4.33 8.61 -19.90
C LEU A 253 3.83 8.18 -21.27
N ASP A 254 4.60 7.28 -21.90
CA ASP A 254 4.15 6.48 -23.04
C ASP A 254 4.50 5.02 -22.73
N PHE A 255 3.54 4.30 -22.18
CA PHE A 255 3.68 2.92 -21.75
C PHE A 255 3.17 1.99 -22.85
N ASP A 256 4.04 1.09 -23.30
CA ASP A 256 3.71 0.06 -24.28
C ASP A 256 3.55 -1.30 -23.58
N ALA A 257 2.31 -1.80 -23.56
CA ALA A 257 1.94 -3.06 -22.94
C ALA A 257 2.08 -4.28 -23.86
N ALA A 258 2.79 -4.19 -24.99
CA ALA A 258 2.92 -5.28 -25.95
C ALA A 258 3.51 -6.59 -25.37
N ASN A 259 4.35 -6.49 -24.33
CA ASN A 259 4.93 -7.63 -23.62
C ASN A 259 4.41 -7.74 -22.18
N VAL A 260 3.15 -7.34 -21.97
CA VAL A 260 2.51 -7.31 -20.66
C VAL A 260 1.34 -8.30 -20.64
N THR A 261 1.37 -9.26 -19.72
CA THR A 261 0.32 -10.27 -19.54
C THR A 261 -0.11 -10.35 -18.07
N GLY A 262 -1.27 -10.95 -17.79
CA GLY A 262 -1.79 -11.11 -16.42
C GLY A 262 -2.52 -9.88 -15.87
N VAL A 263 -2.12 -8.67 -16.27
CA VAL A 263 -2.68 -7.39 -15.77
C VAL A 263 -4.20 -7.31 -15.82
N LYS A 264 -4.79 -7.02 -14.65
CA LYS A 264 -6.22 -6.80 -14.44
C LYS A 264 -6.56 -5.32 -14.32
N GLU A 265 -5.70 -4.51 -13.70
CA GLU A 265 -5.91 -3.08 -13.52
C GLU A 265 -4.69 -2.23 -13.88
N ILE A 266 -4.94 -1.12 -14.56
CA ILE A 266 -3.95 -0.04 -14.73
C ILE A 266 -4.52 1.25 -14.15
N TRP A 267 -3.75 1.86 -13.25
CA TRP A 267 -4.08 3.11 -12.59
C TRP A 267 -3.17 4.23 -13.07
N SER A 268 -3.76 5.29 -13.60
CA SER A 268 -3.09 6.59 -13.72
C SER A 268 -3.47 7.41 -12.49
N VAL A 269 -2.50 7.62 -11.61
CA VAL A 269 -2.70 8.34 -10.35
C VAL A 269 -1.98 9.68 -10.45
N ASN A 270 -2.66 10.77 -10.10
CA ASN A 270 -2.17 12.15 -10.04
C ASN A 270 -1.12 12.53 -11.10
N SER A 271 -1.34 12.09 -12.34
CA SER A 271 -0.43 12.42 -13.42
C SER A 271 -0.51 13.92 -13.73
N SER A 272 0.64 14.56 -13.90
CA SER A 272 0.75 16.02 -14.08
C SER A 272 1.00 16.45 -15.54
N ASP A 273 1.11 15.49 -16.46
CA ASP A 273 1.18 15.71 -17.91
C ASP A 273 0.53 14.51 -18.64
N ASN A 274 0.62 14.51 -19.96
CA ASN A 274 0.06 13.49 -20.83
C ASN A 274 0.59 12.09 -20.52
N VAL A 275 -0.35 11.16 -20.39
CA VAL A 275 -0.09 9.73 -20.18
C VAL A 275 -0.71 8.97 -21.32
N THR A 276 0.05 8.06 -21.92
CA THR A 276 -0.42 7.16 -22.98
C THR A 276 -0.15 5.73 -22.56
N PHE A 277 -1.18 4.89 -22.63
CA PHE A 277 -1.08 3.45 -22.49
C PHE A 277 -1.45 2.83 -23.84
N SER A 278 -0.54 2.06 -24.43
CA SER A 278 -0.72 1.40 -25.72
C SER A 278 -0.67 -0.12 -25.57
N ASN A 279 -1.29 -0.84 -26.49
CA ASN A 279 -1.33 -2.31 -26.52
C ASN A 279 -1.99 -2.93 -25.29
N ILE A 280 -3.01 -2.26 -24.76
CA ILE A 280 -3.76 -2.72 -23.61
C ILE A 280 -4.72 -3.85 -24.02
N SER A 281 -4.79 -4.91 -23.23
CA SER A 281 -5.83 -5.93 -23.35
C SER A 281 -7.23 -5.33 -23.10
N LEU A 282 -8.25 -5.81 -23.83
CA LEU A 282 -9.64 -5.44 -23.60
C LEU A 282 -10.18 -5.92 -22.23
N GLU A 283 -9.53 -6.90 -21.62
CA GLU A 283 -9.89 -7.41 -20.30
C GLU A 283 -9.37 -6.53 -19.15
N THR A 284 -8.47 -5.59 -19.44
CA THR A 284 -7.86 -4.73 -18.42
C THR A 284 -8.76 -3.55 -18.06
N HIS A 285 -9.00 -3.37 -16.77
CA HIS A 285 -9.74 -2.23 -16.23
C HIS A 285 -8.83 -1.01 -16.07
N ILE A 286 -9.28 0.16 -16.52
CA ILE A 286 -8.51 1.40 -16.43
C ILE A 286 -9.15 2.35 -15.42
N SER A 287 -8.35 2.78 -14.44
CA SER A 287 -8.74 3.72 -13.40
C SER A 287 -7.92 5.00 -13.50
N LEU A 288 -8.60 6.15 -13.43
CA LEU A 288 -7.97 7.47 -13.48
C LEU A 288 -8.31 8.26 -12.21
N THR A 289 -7.27 8.73 -11.50
CA THR A 289 -7.39 9.57 -10.31
C THR A 289 -6.51 10.81 -10.45
N SER A 290 -7.04 11.99 -10.12
CA SER A 290 -6.31 13.26 -10.20
C SER A 290 -6.52 14.12 -8.94
N LEU A 291 -5.49 14.84 -8.50
CA LEU A 291 -5.62 15.87 -7.47
C LEU A 291 -6.42 17.08 -8.00
N PRO A 292 -7.10 17.83 -7.12
CA PRO A 292 -7.77 19.06 -7.49
C PRO A 292 -6.80 20.05 -8.18
N GLY A 293 -7.15 20.51 -9.38
CA GLY A 293 -6.38 21.51 -10.13
C GLY A 293 -5.36 20.95 -11.12
N GLU A 294 -5.14 19.64 -11.15
CA GLU A 294 -4.31 18.99 -12.17
C GLU A 294 -5.08 18.81 -13.48
N SER A 295 -4.39 18.96 -14.62
CA SER A 295 -4.96 18.78 -15.96
C SER A 295 -4.04 17.91 -16.80
N ALA A 296 -4.26 16.59 -16.74
CA ALA A 296 -3.55 15.61 -17.56
C ALA A 296 -4.49 14.96 -18.57
N VAL A 297 -4.01 14.76 -19.80
CA VAL A 297 -4.70 13.95 -20.81
C VAL A 297 -4.21 12.51 -20.69
N THR A 298 -5.13 11.58 -20.43
CA THR A 298 -4.83 10.14 -20.53
C THR A 298 -5.36 9.60 -21.86
N THR A 299 -4.46 9.01 -22.65
CA THR A 299 -4.77 8.33 -23.91
C THR A 299 -4.66 6.83 -23.73
N LEU A 300 -5.68 6.09 -24.15
CA LEU A 300 -5.74 4.63 -24.08
C LEU A 300 -5.82 4.06 -25.49
N ARG A 301 -4.94 3.11 -25.83
CA ARG A 301 -4.98 2.37 -27.10
C ARG A 301 -5.01 0.87 -26.81
N TYR A 302 -6.13 0.24 -27.14
CA TYR A 302 -6.34 -1.19 -26.99
C TYR A 302 -5.83 -1.95 -28.22
N THR A 303 -5.42 -3.19 -28.02
CA THR A 303 -5.07 -4.15 -29.08
C THR A 303 -6.22 -5.08 -29.41
N ASP A 304 -6.14 -5.70 -30.60
CA ASP A 304 -7.07 -6.75 -31.06
C ASP A 304 -8.55 -6.30 -31.11
N THR A 305 -8.78 -5.07 -31.58
CA THR A 305 -10.11 -4.45 -31.66
C THR A 305 -10.78 -4.64 -33.04
N ASP A 306 -10.45 -5.72 -33.74
CA ASP A 306 -10.95 -5.99 -35.10
C ASP A 306 -12.27 -6.80 -35.07
N GLY A 307 -12.86 -7.03 -33.87
CA GLY A 307 -14.05 -7.85 -33.64
C GLY A 307 -15.37 -7.07 -33.57
N ASP A 308 -16.50 -7.77 -33.65
CA ASP A 308 -17.84 -7.15 -33.70
C ASP A 308 -18.42 -6.78 -32.31
N ASP A 309 -17.81 -7.24 -31.19
CA ASP A 309 -18.34 -7.11 -29.82
C ASP A 309 -17.26 -6.70 -28.78
N ASP A 310 -16.36 -5.78 -29.13
CA ASP A 310 -15.33 -5.30 -28.21
C ASP A 310 -15.92 -4.42 -27.10
N THR A 311 -15.55 -4.69 -25.84
CA THR A 311 -15.96 -3.90 -24.68
C THR A 311 -14.75 -3.52 -23.85
N ALA A 312 -14.62 -2.23 -23.51
CA ALA A 312 -13.63 -1.71 -22.58
C ALA A 312 -14.32 -0.97 -21.42
N GLN A 313 -13.80 -1.13 -20.20
CA GLN A 313 -14.31 -0.47 -19.01
C GLN A 313 -13.33 0.59 -18.50
N ILE A 314 -13.83 1.81 -18.28
CA ILE A 314 -13.05 2.94 -17.76
C ILE A 314 -13.80 3.54 -16.57
N THR A 315 -13.11 3.63 -15.44
CA THR A 315 -13.61 4.31 -14.24
C THR A 315 -12.89 5.64 -14.04
N VAL A 316 -13.66 6.72 -13.90
CA VAL A 316 -13.15 8.07 -13.63
C VAL A 316 -13.68 8.54 -12.28
N SER A 317 -12.78 8.79 -11.34
CA SER A 317 -13.11 9.23 -9.98
C SER A 317 -12.54 10.64 -9.75
N GLY A 318 -13.39 11.57 -9.30
CA GLY A 318 -12.98 12.93 -8.96
C GLY A 318 -13.14 13.22 -7.47
N GLY A 319 -12.12 13.82 -6.85
CA GLY A 319 -12.23 14.39 -5.50
C GLY A 319 -12.90 15.76 -5.54
N ALA A 320 -13.95 15.94 -4.74
CA ALA A 320 -14.55 17.25 -4.47
C ALA A 320 -13.76 18.01 -3.39
#